data_AF-R9XF56-F1
#
_entry.id   AF-R9XF56-F1
#
_cell.length_a   1.000
_cell.length_b   1.000
_cell.length_c   1.000
_cell.angle_alpha   90.00
_cell.angle_beta   90.00
_cell.angle_gamma   90.00
#
_symmetry.space_group_name_H-M   'P 1'
#
loop_
_entity.id
_entity.type
_entity.pdbx_description
1 polymer ?
#
loop_
_entity_poly.entity_id
_entity_poly.type
_entity_poly.pdbx_seq_one_letter_code
_entity_poly.pdbx_strand_id
1 'polypeptide(L)'
;MPTDSQFMKCQEVHGLSVWDTRGWWRCLFPKSVVQKNLPAGQDASGVLTREQVEQDRAHRHGLFFPDYTGYLSWRSHMLSLARQRREQEEKSRAAQERKALPAAGTNAPEDVMSWTQQLAERAPTSSAHVVGTSKYTTYSYSDRGHEHITESKTYYDDGTVSINSEKKITPADGSEPVYETINKVVNRDDESSKDGWFWRK
;
A
#
# COMPACT_ATOMS: atom_id res chain seq x y z
N MET A 1 -21.17 -1.73 -13.55
CA MET A 1 -21.56 -1.39 -14.94
C MET A 1 -22.94 -2.00 -15.18
N PRO A 2 -23.91 -1.25 -15.72
CA PRO A 2 -25.25 -1.78 -15.97
C PRO A 2 -25.23 -2.86 -17.04
N THR A 3 -26.16 -3.80 -16.96
CA THR A 3 -26.50 -4.67 -18.10
C THR A 3 -27.36 -3.89 -19.09
N ASP A 4 -27.29 -4.21 -20.38
CA ASP A 4 -28.08 -3.56 -21.43
C ASP A 4 -29.58 -3.55 -21.10
N SER A 5 -30.09 -4.66 -20.57
CA SER A 5 -31.50 -4.76 -20.15
C SER A 5 -31.88 -3.81 -19.01
N GLN A 6 -30.97 -3.54 -18.07
CA GLN A 6 -31.19 -2.58 -16.98
C GLN A 6 -31.17 -1.15 -17.52
N PHE A 7 -30.25 -0.87 -18.44
CA PHE A 7 -30.15 0.44 -19.09
C PHE A 7 -31.38 0.76 -19.93
N MET A 8 -31.84 -0.20 -20.76
CA MET A 8 -33.05 -0.03 -21.57
C MET A 8 -34.28 0.20 -20.70
N LYS A 9 -34.47 -0.60 -19.63
CA LYS A 9 -35.57 -0.39 -18.68
C LYS A 9 -35.53 0.99 -18.02
N CYS A 10 -34.33 1.51 -17.73
CA CYS A 10 -34.18 2.86 -17.20
C CYS A 10 -34.66 3.92 -18.20
N GLN A 11 -34.32 3.76 -19.48
CA GLN A 11 -34.75 4.67 -20.53
C GLN A 11 -36.25 4.60 -20.80
N GLU A 12 -36.84 3.40 -20.79
CA GLU A 12 -38.28 3.18 -21.01
C GLU A 12 -39.15 3.94 -20.01
N VAL A 13 -38.72 4.04 -18.75
CA VAL A 13 -39.44 4.78 -17.70
C VAL A 13 -39.01 6.25 -17.60
N HIS A 14 -38.29 6.76 -18.60
CA HIS A 14 -37.70 8.11 -18.62
C HIS A 14 -36.87 8.42 -17.36
N GLY A 15 -36.17 7.41 -16.85
CA GLY A 15 -35.22 7.52 -15.75
C GLY A 15 -33.93 8.21 -16.17
N LEU A 16 -33.24 8.79 -15.20
CA LEU A 16 -31.93 9.41 -15.40
C LEU A 16 -30.84 8.39 -15.05
N SER A 17 -30.02 8.03 -16.04
CA SER A 17 -28.83 7.20 -15.80
C SER A 17 -27.73 8.07 -15.19
N VAL A 18 -27.23 7.69 -14.02
CA VAL A 18 -26.15 8.42 -13.36
C VAL A 18 -25.10 7.48 -12.78
N TRP A 19 -23.90 8.01 -12.63
CA TRP A 19 -22.78 7.37 -11.95
C TRP A 19 -22.49 8.09 -10.65
N ASP A 20 -22.32 7.34 -9.59
CA ASP A 20 -21.88 7.82 -8.28
C ASP A 20 -20.34 7.96 -8.26
N THR A 21 -19.83 8.75 -7.32
CA THR A 21 -18.40 8.85 -6.95
C THR A 21 -17.73 7.51 -6.67
N ARG A 22 -18.51 6.51 -6.25
CA ARG A 22 -18.05 5.12 -6.03
C ARG A 22 -17.93 4.30 -7.32
N GLY A 23 -18.31 4.86 -8.47
CA GLY A 23 -18.32 4.17 -9.77
C GLY A 23 -19.51 3.22 -9.95
N TRP A 24 -20.55 3.38 -9.13
CA TRP A 24 -21.79 2.62 -9.28
C TRP A 24 -22.73 3.34 -10.22
N TRP A 25 -23.26 2.59 -11.18
CA TRP A 25 -24.35 3.07 -12.02
C TRP A 25 -25.67 2.94 -11.27
N ARG A 26 -26.49 3.99 -11.34
CA ARG A 26 -27.82 4.04 -10.77
C ARG A 26 -28.79 4.60 -11.81
N CYS A 27 -29.99 4.03 -11.85
CA CYS A 27 -31.11 4.63 -12.55
C CYS A 27 -31.95 5.40 -11.54
N LEU A 28 -32.07 6.71 -11.71
CA LEU A 28 -32.95 7.54 -10.90
C LEU A 28 -34.31 7.67 -11.58
N PHE A 29 -35.34 7.17 -10.92
CA PHE A 29 -36.69 7.24 -11.43
C PHE A 29 -37.31 8.62 -11.19
N PRO A 30 -38.22 9.07 -12.08
CA PRO A 30 -38.99 10.28 -11.85
C PRO A 30 -39.95 10.11 -10.67
N LYS A 31 -40.26 11.22 -9.98
CA LYS A 31 -41.19 11.24 -8.83
C LYS A 31 -42.50 10.51 -9.08
N SER A 32 -43.05 10.63 -10.28
CA SER A 32 -44.34 10.02 -10.67
C SER A 32 -44.31 8.48 -10.67
N VAL A 33 -43.19 7.87 -11.04
CA VAL A 33 -43.02 6.41 -11.04
C VAL A 33 -42.74 5.89 -9.63
N VAL A 34 -41.96 6.64 -8.86
CA VAL A 34 -41.65 6.29 -7.47
C VAL A 34 -42.91 6.30 -6.61
N GLN A 35 -43.74 7.34 -6.72
CA GLN A 35 -45.00 7.44 -5.96
C GLN A 35 -46.01 6.34 -6.29
N LYS A 36 -46.04 5.84 -7.53
CA LYS A 36 -46.93 4.75 -7.94
C LYS A 36 -46.50 3.39 -7.39
N ASN A 37 -45.20 3.17 -7.22
CA ASN A 37 -44.63 1.88 -6.82
C ASN A 37 -44.33 1.80 -5.32
N LEU A 38 -44.46 2.92 -4.58
CA LEU A 38 -44.31 2.94 -3.13
C LEU A 38 -45.56 2.33 -2.46
N PRO A 39 -45.39 1.40 -1.51
CA PRO A 39 -46.50 0.87 -0.73
C PRO A 39 -47.11 1.98 0.14
N ALA A 40 -48.44 1.94 0.29
CA ALA A 40 -49.18 2.94 1.06
C ALA A 40 -48.65 3.03 2.50
N GLY A 41 -48.15 4.19 2.89
CA GLY A 41 -47.62 4.46 4.25
C GLY A 41 -46.09 4.55 4.36
N GLN A 42 -45.34 4.40 3.27
CA GLN A 42 -43.91 4.72 3.24
C GLN A 42 -43.63 6.09 2.61
N ASP A 43 -42.90 6.93 3.34
CA ASP A 43 -42.44 8.21 2.83
C ASP A 43 -41.29 8.03 1.84
N ALA A 44 -41.37 8.77 0.72
CA ALA A 44 -40.31 8.83 -0.29
C ALA A 44 -39.05 9.61 0.18
N SER A 45 -38.96 9.95 1.47
CA SER A 45 -37.91 10.83 2.02
C SER A 45 -36.50 10.24 1.89
N GLY A 46 -36.37 8.92 1.82
CA GLY A 46 -35.10 8.22 1.59
C GLY A 46 -34.77 7.91 0.12
N VAL A 47 -35.69 8.18 -0.82
CA VAL A 47 -35.53 7.81 -2.23
C VAL A 47 -35.13 9.03 -3.06
N LEU A 48 -33.91 9.00 -3.60
CA LEU A 48 -33.43 9.99 -4.56
C LEU A 48 -34.17 9.86 -5.89
N THR A 49 -34.84 10.94 -6.28
CA THR A 49 -35.58 11.05 -7.54
C THR A 49 -34.78 11.82 -8.57
N ARG A 50 -35.09 11.59 -9.85
CA ARG A 50 -34.47 12.29 -10.98
C ARG A 50 -34.48 13.81 -10.80
N GLU A 51 -35.65 14.37 -10.47
CA GLU A 51 -35.84 15.81 -10.41
C GLU A 51 -35.05 16.45 -9.26
N GLN A 52 -34.83 15.72 -8.15
CA GLN A 52 -34.01 16.19 -7.05
C GLN A 52 -32.55 16.36 -7.46
N VAL A 53 -32.01 15.43 -8.25
CA VAL A 53 -30.61 15.49 -8.70
C VAL A 53 -30.42 16.54 -9.80
N GLU A 54 -31.37 16.68 -10.73
CA GLU A 54 -31.29 17.72 -11.77
C GLU A 54 -31.40 19.15 -11.18
N GLN A 55 -32.18 19.33 -10.11
CA GLN A 55 -32.34 20.63 -9.44
C GLN A 55 -31.22 20.93 -8.44
N ASP A 56 -30.50 19.92 -7.97
CA ASP A 56 -29.44 20.06 -6.97
C ASP A 56 -28.11 20.51 -7.58
N ARG A 57 -28.04 21.81 -7.90
CA ARG A 57 -26.80 22.47 -8.32
C ARG A 57 -25.78 22.60 -7.19
N ALA A 58 -26.21 22.46 -5.95
CA ALA A 58 -25.35 22.56 -4.76
C ALA A 58 -24.75 21.20 -4.37
N HIS A 59 -25.07 20.12 -5.10
CA HIS A 59 -24.60 18.76 -4.86
C HIS A 59 -24.79 18.28 -3.41
N ARG A 60 -25.88 18.72 -2.75
CA ARG A 60 -26.25 18.32 -1.38
C ARG A 60 -26.49 16.82 -1.26
N HIS A 61 -26.98 16.20 -2.33
CA HIS A 61 -27.23 14.76 -2.38
C HIS A 61 -26.04 13.93 -2.84
N GLY A 62 -24.91 14.57 -3.13
CA GLY A 62 -23.71 13.95 -3.66
C GLY A 62 -23.42 14.36 -5.10
N LEU A 63 -22.26 13.92 -5.60
CA LEU A 63 -21.84 14.14 -6.97
C LEU A 63 -22.33 12.98 -7.83
N PHE A 64 -23.16 13.31 -8.82
CA PHE A 64 -23.68 12.37 -9.79
C PHE A 64 -23.27 12.79 -11.19
N PHE A 65 -22.85 11.83 -12.00
CA PHE A 65 -22.40 12.08 -13.37
C PHE A 65 -23.34 11.39 -14.35
N PRO A 66 -23.99 12.10 -15.27
CA PRO A 66 -24.85 11.47 -16.28
C PRO A 66 -24.03 10.57 -17.22
N ASP A 67 -22.84 11.04 -17.60
CA ASP A 67 -21.95 10.33 -18.51
C ASP A 67 -20.81 9.62 -17.76
N TYR A 68 -20.49 8.41 -18.22
CA TYR A 68 -19.36 7.67 -17.69
C TYR A 68 -18.02 8.36 -17.95
N THR A 69 -17.89 9.05 -19.07
CA THR A 69 -16.70 9.85 -19.42
C THR A 69 -16.49 10.99 -18.42
N GLY A 70 -17.57 11.66 -18.00
CA GLY A 70 -17.54 12.70 -16.97
C GLY A 70 -17.11 12.16 -15.61
N TYR A 71 -17.57 10.97 -15.23
CA TYR A 71 -17.09 10.29 -14.03
C TYR A 71 -15.58 9.96 -14.12
N LEU A 72 -15.11 9.45 -15.26
CA LEU A 72 -13.70 9.10 -15.44
C LEU A 72 -12.77 10.32 -15.40
N SER A 73 -13.16 11.42 -16.04
CA SER A 73 -12.38 12.67 -16.02
C SER A 73 -12.32 13.27 -14.63
N TRP A 74 -13.43 13.26 -13.88
CA TRP A 74 -13.44 13.67 -12.48
C TRP A 74 -12.53 12.77 -11.63
N ARG A 75 -12.63 11.44 -11.78
CA ARG A 75 -11.84 10.50 -10.99
C ARG A 75 -10.34 10.65 -11.25
N SER A 76 -9.93 10.83 -12.51
CA SER A 76 -8.52 11.04 -12.84
C SER A 76 -7.98 12.33 -12.22
N HIS A 77 -8.78 13.40 -12.25
CA HIS A 77 -8.45 14.66 -11.59
C HIS A 77 -8.38 14.54 -10.06
N MET A 78 -9.30 13.80 -9.43
CA MET A 78 -9.24 13.57 -7.99
C MET A 78 -8.01 12.75 -7.58
N LEU A 79 -7.61 11.77 -8.40
CA LEU A 79 -6.40 10.99 -8.17
C LEU A 79 -5.13 11.84 -8.31
N SER A 80 -5.08 12.76 -9.28
CA SER A 80 -3.93 13.66 -9.43
C SER A 80 -3.83 14.62 -8.25
N LEU A 81 -4.94 15.21 -7.80
CA LEU A 81 -4.98 16.05 -6.60
C LEU A 81 -4.54 15.30 -5.34
N ALA A 82 -4.98 14.04 -5.18
CA ALA A 82 -4.57 13.22 -4.04
C ALA A 82 -3.05 12.95 -4.04
N ARG A 83 -2.45 12.71 -5.21
CA ARG A 83 -0.99 12.56 -5.34
C ARG A 83 -0.26 13.85 -4.98
N GLN A 84 -0.71 14.98 -5.54
CA GLN A 84 -0.11 16.29 -5.26
C GLN A 84 -0.15 16.64 -3.77
N ARG A 85 -1.27 16.35 -3.09
CA ARG A 85 -1.37 16.58 -1.63
C ARG A 85 -0.37 15.75 -0.84
N ARG A 86 -0.19 14.46 -1.16
CA ARG A 86 0.79 13.61 -0.49
C ARG A 86 2.22 14.12 -0.68
N GLU A 87 2.57 14.46 -1.91
CA GLU A 87 3.89 15.03 -2.21
C GLU A 87 4.12 16.36 -1.49
N GLN A 88 3.09 17.20 -1.37
CA GLN A 88 3.18 18.46 -0.67
C GLN A 88 3.31 18.25 0.85
N GLU A 89 2.58 17.31 1.42
CA GLU A 89 2.69 16.92 2.82
C GLU A 89 4.09 16.38 3.13
N GLU A 90 4.63 15.48 2.30
CA GLU A 90 5.99 14.95 2.43
C GLU A 90 7.04 16.06 2.34
N LYS A 91 6.94 16.95 1.35
CA LYS A 91 7.83 18.11 1.22
C LYS A 91 7.72 19.05 2.43
N SER A 92 6.52 19.28 2.94
CA SER A 92 6.31 20.13 4.11
C SER A 92 6.90 19.53 5.38
N ARG A 93 6.76 18.20 5.57
CA ARG A 93 7.36 17.46 6.69
C ARG A 93 8.88 17.48 6.62
N ALA A 94 9.45 17.14 5.46
CA ALA A 94 10.90 17.19 5.26
C ALA A 94 11.47 18.62 5.44
N ALA A 95 10.74 19.65 5.01
CA ALA A 95 11.13 21.04 5.23
C ALA A 95 11.03 21.45 6.71
N GLN A 96 10.02 20.94 7.44
CA GLN A 96 9.86 21.20 8.87
C GLN A 96 10.94 20.49 9.69
N GLU A 97 11.27 19.24 9.37
CA GLU A 97 12.40 18.51 9.96
C GLU A 97 13.73 19.24 9.74
N ARG A 98 14.01 19.68 8.50
CA ARG A 98 15.19 20.50 8.17
C ARG A 98 15.28 21.81 8.96
N LYS A 99 14.14 22.40 9.34
CA LYS A 99 14.10 23.62 10.18
C LYS A 99 14.17 23.31 11.68
N ALA A 100 13.73 22.13 12.10
CA ALA A 100 13.74 21.70 13.50
C ALA A 100 15.09 21.10 13.93
N LEU A 101 15.91 20.64 12.99
CA LEU A 101 17.32 20.36 13.23
C LEU A 101 18.03 21.67 13.62
N PRO A 102 18.62 21.77 14.82
CA PRO A 102 19.43 22.93 15.17
C PRO A 102 20.60 23.04 14.18
N ALA A 103 21.00 24.27 13.85
CA ALA A 103 22.14 24.58 12.98
C ALA A 103 23.50 24.24 13.63
N ALA A 104 23.60 23.10 14.31
CA ALA A 104 24.81 22.55 14.87
C ALA A 104 25.10 21.23 14.16
N GLY A 105 26.03 21.27 13.21
CA GLY A 105 26.44 20.09 12.44
C GLY A 105 26.46 20.40 10.96
N THR A 106 27.52 21.07 10.51
CA THR A 106 28.05 20.90 9.17
C THR A 106 27.91 19.43 8.74
N ASN A 107 27.37 19.17 7.55
CA ASN A 107 27.43 17.86 6.90
C ASN A 107 28.89 17.49 6.59
N ALA A 108 29.67 17.19 7.63
CA ALA A 108 30.97 16.59 7.50
C ALA A 108 30.75 15.09 7.19
N PRO A 109 31.50 14.50 6.26
CA PRO A 109 31.40 13.07 5.91
C PRO A 109 31.64 12.12 7.10
N GLU A 110 32.03 12.66 8.25
CA GLU A 110 32.34 11.95 9.49
C GLU A 110 31.08 11.50 10.25
N ASP A 111 29.94 12.19 10.10
CA ASP A 111 28.69 11.84 10.80
C ASP A 111 27.95 10.64 10.19
N VAL A 112 28.33 10.23 8.97
CA VAL A 112 27.88 8.97 8.36
C VAL A 112 28.53 7.76 9.06
N MET A 113 29.66 7.95 9.74
CA MET A 113 30.37 6.89 10.48
C MET A 113 29.79 6.61 11.87
N SER A 114 28.95 7.50 12.41
CA SER A 114 28.42 7.39 13.78
C SER A 114 27.38 6.27 13.93
N TRP A 115 26.51 6.09 12.94
CA TRP A 115 25.48 5.04 13.00
C TRP A 115 26.07 3.63 12.90
N THR A 116 27.17 3.45 12.17
CA THR A 116 27.93 2.19 12.15
C THR A 116 28.58 1.85 13.49
N GLN A 117 28.89 2.87 14.31
CA GLN A 117 29.59 2.66 15.58
C GLN A 117 28.64 2.19 16.70
N GLN A 118 27.37 2.60 16.69
CA GLN A 118 26.38 2.14 17.68
C GLN A 118 25.93 0.67 17.50
N LEU A 119 26.11 0.08 16.32
CA LEU A 119 25.89 -1.35 16.10
C LEU A 119 27.10 -2.21 16.53
N ALA A 120 28.28 -1.61 16.69
CA ALA A 120 29.50 -2.30 17.08
C ALA A 120 29.60 -2.57 18.60
N GLU A 121 28.83 -1.86 19.44
CA GLU A 121 28.90 -2.01 20.90
C GLU A 121 28.11 -3.21 21.46
N ARG A 122 27.54 -4.06 20.59
CA ARG A 122 26.80 -5.27 21.00
C ARG A 122 27.41 -6.59 20.55
N ALA A 123 28.59 -6.58 19.93
CA ALA A 123 29.31 -7.81 19.56
C ALA A 123 30.39 -8.14 20.60
N PRO A 124 30.51 -9.41 21.04
CA PRO A 124 31.55 -9.83 21.95
C PRO A 124 32.91 -9.79 21.23
N THR A 125 33.86 -9.12 21.87
CA THR A 125 35.32 -9.29 21.75
C THR A 125 35.81 -10.33 20.73
N SER A 126 35.84 -9.97 19.45
CA SER A 126 36.80 -10.51 18.50
C SER A 126 37.31 -9.35 17.65
N SER A 127 38.63 -9.27 17.54
CA SER A 127 39.39 -8.20 16.90
C SER A 127 39.30 -8.21 15.37
N ALA A 128 38.16 -8.60 14.81
CA ALA A 128 37.96 -8.75 13.38
C ALA A 128 37.21 -7.54 12.84
N HIS A 129 37.87 -6.76 11.98
CA HIS A 129 37.27 -5.59 11.35
C HIS A 129 36.24 -6.05 10.30
N VAL A 130 35.00 -5.57 10.43
CA VAL A 130 33.93 -5.87 9.45
C VAL A 130 34.26 -5.20 8.11
N VAL A 131 34.41 -5.98 7.04
CA VAL A 131 34.75 -5.48 5.69
C VAL A 131 33.54 -5.27 4.80
N GLY A 132 32.38 -5.85 5.15
CA GLY A 132 31.15 -5.60 4.42
C GLY A 132 29.93 -6.29 5.01
N THR A 133 28.77 -5.72 4.73
CA THR A 133 27.47 -6.29 5.12
C THR A 133 26.58 -6.40 3.88
N SER A 134 25.96 -7.56 3.67
CA SER A 134 24.91 -7.72 2.66
C SER A 134 23.61 -8.14 3.33
N LYS A 135 22.50 -7.56 2.86
CA LYS A 135 21.16 -7.86 3.35
C LYS A 135 20.27 -8.22 2.17
N TYR A 136 19.60 -9.36 2.29
CA TYR A 136 18.68 -9.85 1.28
C TYR A 136 17.35 -10.21 1.94
N THR A 137 16.26 -9.68 1.41
CA THR A 137 14.92 -9.91 1.92
C THR A 137 14.07 -10.52 0.81
N THR A 138 13.49 -11.68 1.07
CA THR A 138 12.58 -12.37 0.15
C THR A 138 11.21 -12.50 0.76
N TYR A 139 10.19 -12.27 -0.08
CA TYR A 139 8.79 -12.47 0.23
C TYR A 139 8.30 -13.67 -0.60
N SER A 140 7.80 -14.71 0.06
CA SER A 140 7.15 -15.83 -0.62
C SER A 140 5.72 -15.99 -0.11
N TYR A 141 4.83 -16.30 -1.05
CA TYR A 141 3.41 -16.54 -0.82
C TYR A 141 3.17 -18.03 -1.06
N SER A 142 2.76 -18.76 -0.02
CA SER A 142 2.38 -20.18 -0.12
C SER A 142 0.93 -20.36 0.30
N ASP A 143 0.32 -21.49 -0.08
CA ASP A 143 -1.08 -21.80 0.27
C ASP A 143 -1.32 -21.95 1.80
N ARG A 144 -0.25 -21.90 2.61
CA ARG A 144 -0.30 -21.96 4.08
C ARG A 144 -0.05 -20.61 4.78
N GLY A 145 0.28 -19.55 4.05
CA GLY A 145 0.47 -18.21 4.61
C GLY A 145 1.55 -17.38 3.90
N HIS A 146 2.02 -16.34 4.61
CA HIS A 146 3.07 -15.44 4.16
C HIS A 146 4.39 -15.76 4.86
N GLU A 147 5.44 -16.00 4.08
CA GLU A 147 6.79 -16.21 4.60
C GLU A 147 7.65 -14.99 4.28
N HIS A 148 8.24 -14.42 5.33
CA HIS A 148 9.18 -13.32 5.24
C HIS A 148 10.55 -13.80 5.73
N ILE A 149 11.50 -13.87 4.80
CA ILE A 149 12.86 -14.34 5.10
C ILE A 149 13.80 -13.15 4.93
N THR A 150 14.49 -12.77 6.00
CA THR A 150 15.56 -11.78 5.99
C THR A 150 16.88 -12.47 6.29
N GLU A 151 17.77 -12.48 5.32
CA GLU A 151 19.14 -12.96 5.48
C GLU A 151 20.09 -11.76 5.54
N SER A 152 20.93 -11.75 6.57
CA SER A 152 22.02 -10.79 6.74
C SER A 152 23.34 -11.54 6.80
N LYS A 153 24.28 -11.16 5.93
CA LYS A 153 25.63 -11.69 5.92
C LYS A 153 26.60 -10.58 6.27
N THR A 154 27.44 -10.83 7.27
CA THR A 154 28.52 -9.94 7.65
C THR A 154 29.83 -10.63 7.31
N TYR A 155 30.66 -9.94 6.54
CA TYR A 155 31.97 -10.38 6.11
C TYR A 155 33.01 -9.70 6.99
N TYR A 156 33.93 -10.48 7.55
CA TYR A 156 35.03 -10.00 8.39
C TYR A 156 36.35 -10.04 7.62
N ASP A 157 37.32 -9.25 8.08
CA ASP A 157 38.67 -9.11 7.52
C ASP A 157 39.49 -10.41 7.56
N ASP A 158 39.21 -11.29 8.51
CA ASP A 158 39.76 -12.65 8.63
C ASP A 158 39.18 -13.64 7.59
N GLY A 159 38.23 -13.20 6.76
CA GLY A 159 37.57 -14.01 5.75
C GLY A 159 36.43 -14.88 6.30
N THR A 160 36.05 -14.73 7.58
CA THR A 160 34.88 -15.39 8.13
C THR A 160 33.60 -14.69 7.70
N VAL A 161 32.52 -15.47 7.57
CA VAL A 161 31.20 -14.94 7.22
C VAL A 161 30.20 -15.34 8.30
N SER A 162 29.63 -14.37 8.99
CA SER A 162 28.49 -14.62 9.88
C SER A 162 27.19 -14.43 9.11
N ILE A 163 26.40 -15.48 9.02
CA ILE A 163 25.09 -15.50 8.37
C ILE A 163 24.03 -15.54 9.48
N ASN A 164 23.21 -14.51 9.55
CA ASN A 164 22.03 -14.47 10.40
C ASN A 164 20.78 -14.49 9.51
N SER A 165 19.98 -15.55 9.64
CA SER A 165 18.73 -15.75 8.91
C SER A 165 17.55 -15.66 9.88
N GLU A 166 16.69 -14.67 9.64
CA GLU A 166 15.44 -14.47 10.36
C GLU A 166 14.28 -14.87 9.46
N LYS A 167 13.57 -15.94 9.83
CA LYS A 167 12.37 -16.40 9.15
C LYS A 167 11.15 -16.08 10.00
N LYS A 168 10.23 -15.29 9.45
CA LYS A 168 8.92 -15.01 10.03
C LYS A 168 7.85 -15.71 9.19
N ILE A 169 7.12 -16.63 9.80
CA ILE A 169 5.99 -17.34 9.18
C ILE A 169 4.72 -16.79 9.79
N THR A 170 3.89 -16.16 8.96
CA THR A 170 2.55 -15.72 9.36
C THR A 170 1.53 -16.66 8.72
N PRO A 171 0.98 -17.63 9.47
CA PRO A 171 0.01 -18.58 8.95
C PRO A 171 -1.33 -17.88 8.62
N ALA A 172 -2.02 -18.36 7.58
CA ALA A 172 -3.31 -17.80 7.14
C ALA A 172 -4.47 -18.02 8.12
N ASP A 173 -4.27 -18.86 9.14
CA ASP A 173 -5.24 -19.26 10.16
C ASP A 173 -5.35 -18.25 11.33
N GLY A 174 -4.57 -17.17 11.31
CA GLY A 174 -4.62 -16.11 12.32
C GLY A 174 -3.95 -16.44 13.66
N SER A 175 -3.19 -17.53 13.73
CA SER A 175 -2.37 -17.88 14.90
C SER A 175 -1.10 -17.02 15.00
N GLU A 176 -0.47 -17.02 16.19
CA GLU A 176 0.70 -16.18 16.48
C GLU A 176 1.87 -16.46 15.53
N PRO A 177 2.57 -15.41 15.05
CA PRO A 177 3.65 -15.58 14.09
C PRO A 177 4.82 -16.37 14.70
N VAL A 178 5.26 -17.41 14.00
CA VAL A 178 6.42 -18.22 14.39
C VAL A 178 7.68 -17.52 13.87
N TYR A 179 8.63 -17.29 14.79
CA TYR A 179 9.94 -16.72 14.50
C TYR A 179 11.00 -17.80 14.63
N GLU A 180 11.75 -18.04 13.56
CA GLU A 180 12.94 -18.88 13.57
C GLU A 180 14.16 -18.00 13.28
N THR A 181 15.12 -17.98 14.22
CA THR A 181 16.40 -17.28 14.06
C THR A 181 17.51 -18.32 13.97
N ILE A 182 18.23 -18.35 12.86
CA ILE A 182 19.38 -19.25 12.65
C ILE A 182 20.63 -18.39 12.53
N ASN A 183 21.52 -18.52 13.50
CA ASN A 183 22.86 -17.92 13.49
C ASN A 183 23.88 -18.98 13.12
N LYS A 184 24.61 -18.78 12.01
CA LYS A 184 25.71 -19.66 11.61
C LYS A 184 26.93 -18.85 11.23
N VAL A 185 28.09 -19.20 11.80
CA VAL A 185 29.41 -18.68 11.41
C VAL A 185 30.07 -19.74 10.54
N VAL A 186 30.51 -19.35 9.34
CA VAL A 186 31.20 -20.24 8.40
C VAL A 186 32.63 -19.77 8.24
N ASN A 187 33.59 -20.67 8.49
CA ASN A 187 35.02 -20.47 8.25
C ASN A 187 35.38 -20.96 6.83
N ARG A 188 36.41 -20.36 6.23
CA ARG A 188 36.85 -20.66 4.86
C ARG A 188 37.30 -22.11 4.63
N ASP A 189 37.68 -22.82 5.69
CA ASP A 189 38.17 -24.20 5.59
C ASP A 189 37.06 -25.25 5.40
N ASP A 190 35.78 -24.88 5.58
CA ASP A 190 34.63 -25.77 5.35
C ASP A 190 33.99 -25.61 3.95
N GLU A 191 34.56 -24.74 3.10
CA GLU A 191 34.03 -24.39 1.78
C GLU A 191 34.51 -25.33 0.66
N SER A 192 35.08 -26.50 0.98
CA SER A 192 35.54 -27.46 -0.04
C SER A 192 34.48 -28.49 -0.46
N SER A 193 33.23 -28.41 0.02
CA SER A 193 32.28 -29.52 -0.19
C SER A 193 30.94 -29.17 -0.83
N LYS A 194 30.57 -27.90 -1.06
CA LYS A 194 29.26 -27.57 -1.66
C LYS A 194 29.27 -26.31 -2.52
N ASP A 195 30.14 -26.26 -3.53
CA ASP A 195 30.01 -25.27 -4.61
C ASP A 195 29.70 -25.98 -5.93
N GLY A 196 28.45 -26.47 -6.02
CA GLY A 196 27.85 -26.92 -7.27
C GLY A 196 27.11 -25.75 -7.89
N TRP A 197 27.80 -25.03 -8.78
CA TRP A 197 27.29 -23.92 -9.58
C TRP A 197 25.84 -24.11 -10.05
N PHE A 198 24.96 -23.21 -9.59
CA PHE A 198 23.58 -23.11 -10.05
C PHE A 198 23.50 -22.41 -11.41
N TRP A 199 23.42 -23.20 -12.47
CA TRP A 199 22.57 -22.85 -13.62
C TRP A 199 21.73 -24.09 -13.96
N ARG A 200 20.41 -24.01 -13.75
CA ARG A 200 19.47 -24.87 -14.49
C ARG A 200 18.56 -23.98 -15.32
N LYS A 201 18.52 -24.31 -16.60
CA LYS A 201 17.76 -23.68 -17.68
C LYS A 201 16.30 -24.06 -17.62
#